data_AF-A0A7W1EYG0-F1
#
_entry.id   AF-A0A7W1EYG0-F1
#
_cell.length_a   1.000
_cell.length_b   1.000
_cell.length_c   1.000
_cell.angle_alpha   90.00
_cell.angle_beta   90.00
_cell.angle_gamma   90.00
#
_symmetry.space_group_name_H-M   'P 1'
#
loop_
_entity.id
_entity.type
_entity.pdbx_description
1 polymer ?
#
loop_
_entity_poly.entity_id
_entity_poly.type
_entity_poly.pdbx_seq_one_letter_code
_entity_poly.pdbx_strand_id
1 'polypeptide(L)'
;MIRTLFLLVIVFLIHSCRVSKTKNVVYSSANNLLLDVYAPKKITEPKKILVFVYGGNWRSRRKGLYKFFGKGFARKGVICVVLNYRLNPTQ
;
A
#
# COMPACT_ATOMS: atom_id res chain seq x y z
N MET A 1 -8.12 -38.92 6.22
CA MET A 1 -6.99 -38.03 5.84
C MET A 1 -7.36 -36.99 4.78
N ILE A 2 -8.03 -37.34 3.68
CA ILE A 2 -8.33 -36.39 2.59
C ILE A 2 -9.23 -35.19 3.01
N ARG A 3 -10.24 -35.44 3.87
CA ARG A 3 -11.18 -34.39 4.35
C ARG A 3 -10.49 -33.35 5.25
N THR A 4 -9.57 -33.80 6.10
CA THR A 4 -8.82 -32.94 7.02
C THR A 4 -7.85 -32.03 6.24
N LEU A 5 -7.22 -32.58 5.20
CA LEU A 5 -6.34 -31.81 4.30
C LEU A 5 -7.13 -30.74 3.53
N PHE A 6 -8.34 -31.09 3.07
CA PHE A 6 -9.23 -30.15 2.37
C PHE A 6 -9.69 -28.98 3.26
N LEU A 7 -10.03 -29.26 4.52
CA LEU A 7 -10.38 -28.24 5.52
C LEU A 7 -9.21 -27.30 5.82
N LEU A 8 -7.99 -27.82 5.96
CA LEU A 8 -6.78 -27.00 6.18
C LEU A 8 -6.48 -26.09 4.97
N VAL A 9 -6.62 -26.59 3.75
CA VAL A 9 -6.44 -25.80 2.52
C VAL A 9 -7.48 -24.68 2.41
N ILE A 10 -8.73 -24.96 2.74
CA ILE A 10 -9.81 -23.95 2.77
C ILE A 10 -9.48 -22.88 3.82
N VAL A 11 -9.12 -23.26 5.06
CA VAL A 11 -8.74 -22.32 6.15
C VAL A 11 -7.53 -21.46 5.76
N PHE A 12 -6.57 -22.02 5.02
CA PHE A 12 -5.41 -21.29 4.52
C PHE A 12 -5.80 -20.26 3.43
N LEU A 13 -6.71 -20.63 2.53
CA LEU A 13 -7.21 -19.75 1.46
C LEU A 13 -8.00 -18.54 1.99
N ILE A 14 -8.80 -18.70 3.07
CA ILE A 14 -9.56 -17.58 3.68
C ILE A 14 -8.66 -16.49 4.28
N HIS A 15 -7.39 -16.79 4.59
CA HIS A 15 -6.43 -15.83 5.13
C HIS A 15 -5.63 -15.05 4.06
N SER A 16 -5.80 -15.40 2.79
CA SER A 16 -4.93 -14.96 1.68
C SER A 16 -4.93 -13.44 1.42
N CYS A 17 -6.01 -12.73 1.75
CA CYS A 17 -6.12 -11.31 1.42
C CYS A 17 -6.23 -10.44 2.68
N ARG A 18 -5.08 -10.07 3.27
CA ARG A 18 -4.96 -9.26 4.50
C ARG A 18 -4.84 -7.73 4.29
N VAL A 19 -4.65 -7.27 3.06
CA VAL A 19 -4.38 -5.85 2.76
C VAL A 19 -5.50 -5.24 1.93
N SER A 20 -5.99 -4.07 2.36
CA SER A 20 -6.80 -3.16 1.56
C SER A 20 -5.92 -2.12 0.86
N LYS A 21 -6.29 -1.72 -0.36
CA LYS A 21 -5.56 -0.72 -1.13
C LYS A 21 -6.53 0.31 -1.73
N THR A 22 -6.33 1.57 -1.39
CA THR A 22 -6.99 2.72 -2.04
C THR A 22 -5.98 3.39 -2.96
N LYS A 23 -6.31 3.49 -4.25
CA LYS A 23 -5.42 4.08 -5.26
C LYS A 23 -5.82 5.51 -5.58
N ASN A 24 -4.83 6.31 -5.98
CA ASN A 24 -5.04 7.61 -6.63
C ASN A 24 -5.88 8.59 -5.80
N VAL A 25 -5.69 8.60 -4.48
CA VAL A 25 -6.30 9.60 -3.62
C VAL A 25 -5.64 10.95 -3.94
N VAL A 26 -6.43 11.93 -4.35
CA VAL A 26 -5.95 13.29 -4.62
C VAL A 26 -5.66 13.96 -3.29
N TYR A 27 -4.42 14.45 -3.13
CA TYR A 27 -4.05 15.25 -1.95
C TYR A 27 -3.63 16.68 -2.33
N SER A 28 -3.39 16.94 -3.61
CA SER A 28 -3.22 18.29 -4.14
C SER A 28 -3.82 18.37 -5.54
N SER A 29 -5.04 18.91 -5.64
CA SER A 29 -5.72 19.08 -6.93
C SER A 29 -4.97 20.04 -7.85
N ALA A 30 -4.47 21.16 -7.30
CA ALA A 30 -3.75 22.18 -8.07
C ALA A 30 -2.47 21.66 -8.76
N ASN A 31 -1.86 20.61 -8.23
CA ASN A 31 -0.63 20.02 -8.76
C ASN A 31 -0.85 18.60 -9.33
N ASN A 32 -2.11 18.13 -9.38
CA ASN A 32 -2.48 16.76 -9.73
C ASN A 32 -1.65 15.68 -8.97
N LEU A 33 -1.42 15.90 -7.67
CA LEU A 33 -0.64 14.97 -6.86
C LEU A 33 -1.53 13.96 -6.15
N LEU A 34 -1.14 12.70 -6.30
CA LEU A 34 -1.90 11.53 -5.90
C LEU A 34 -1.10 10.66 -4.93
N LEU A 35 -1.79 9.98 -4.02
CA LEU A 35 -1.23 8.96 -3.16
C LEU A 35 -1.98 7.63 -3.26
N ASP A 36 -1.30 6.55 -2.90
CA ASP A 36 -1.90 5.24 -2.65
C ASP A 36 -1.82 4.94 -1.16
N VAL A 37 -2.93 4.50 -0.56
CA VAL A 37 -2.99 4.02 0.82
C VAL A 37 -3.06 2.50 0.82
N TYR A 38 -2.19 1.87 1.60
CA TYR A 38 -2.17 0.44 1.85
C TYR A 38 -2.42 0.22 3.33
N ALA A 39 -3.50 -0.46 3.67
CA ALA A 39 -3.93 -0.66 5.05
C ALA A 39 -4.20 -2.13 5.35
N PRO A 40 -4.05 -2.58 6.61
CA PRO A 40 -4.65 -3.84 7.05
C PRO A 40 -6.15 -3.82 6.76
N LYS A 41 -6.73 -4.94 6.32
CA LYS A 41 -8.18 -5.00 6.03
C LYS A 41 -9.06 -4.75 7.25
N LYS A 42 -8.60 -5.17 8.43
CA LYS A 42 -9.28 -4.95 9.71
C LYS A 42 -8.48 -3.96 10.53
N ILE A 43 -9.10 -2.85 10.89
CA ILE A 43 -8.54 -1.83 11.78
C ILE A 43 -9.50 -1.76 12.97
N THR A 44 -9.11 -2.38 14.08
CA THR A 44 -9.89 -2.43 15.32
C THR A 44 -9.43 -1.40 16.35
N GLU A 45 -8.27 -0.80 16.10
CA GLU A 45 -7.59 0.16 16.97
C GLU A 45 -6.76 1.11 16.07
N PRO A 46 -6.39 2.31 16.56
CA PRO A 46 -5.50 3.20 15.84
C PRO A 46 -4.20 2.52 15.41
N LYS A 47 -3.79 2.70 14.15
CA LYS A 47 -2.56 2.12 13.60
C LYS A 47 -1.53 3.19 13.30
N LYS A 48 -0.25 2.82 13.42
CA LYS A 48 0.87 3.65 12.96
C LYS A 48 0.74 3.92 11.46
N ILE A 49 1.07 5.14 11.06
CA ILE A 49 1.08 5.56 9.65
C ILE A 49 2.53 5.79 9.22
N LEU A 50 2.93 5.13 8.15
CA LEU A 50 4.21 5.32 7.48
C LEU A 50 3.96 6.03 6.15
N VAL A 51 4.49 7.23 5.98
CA VAL A 51 4.51 7.94 4.70
C VAL A 51 5.83 7.65 4.00
N PHE A 52 5.77 7.02 2.83
CA PHE A 52 6.93 6.69 2.03
C PHE A 52 7.05 7.66 0.84
N VAL A 53 8.09 8.50 0.89
CA VAL A 53 8.50 9.38 -0.21
C VAL A 53 9.67 8.71 -0.91
N TYR A 54 9.50 8.41 -2.19
CA TYR A 54 10.52 7.69 -2.97
C TYR A 54 11.65 8.61 -3.43
N GLY A 55 12.82 8.02 -3.68
CA GLY A 55 13.96 8.71 -4.32
C GLY A 55 13.84 8.77 -5.85
N GLY A 56 14.88 9.30 -6.50
CA GLY A 56 14.91 9.51 -7.96
C GLY A 56 15.40 10.90 -8.36
N ASN A 57 16.18 11.53 -7.47
CA ASN A 57 16.79 12.85 -7.65
C ASN A 57 15.78 13.94 -8.09
N TRP A 58 14.54 13.84 -7.62
CA TRP A 58 13.42 14.70 -8.04
C TRP A 58 13.14 14.75 -9.55
N ARG A 59 13.69 13.85 -10.36
CA ARG A 59 13.55 13.89 -11.83
C ARG A 59 12.66 12.79 -12.39
N SER A 60 12.43 11.73 -11.63
CA SER A 60 11.76 10.53 -12.15
C SER A 60 11.09 9.73 -11.04
N ARG A 61 10.51 8.57 -11.44
CA ARG A 61 9.77 7.59 -10.62
C ARG A 61 8.33 8.02 -10.33
N ARG A 62 7.55 7.04 -9.86
CA ARG A 62 6.12 7.15 -9.54
C ARG A 62 5.75 6.18 -8.43
N LYS A 63 4.75 6.52 -7.62
CA LYS A 63 4.25 5.71 -6.49
C LYS A 63 3.93 4.25 -6.84
N GLY A 64 3.52 4.00 -8.09
CA GLY A 64 3.16 2.66 -8.56
C GLY A 64 4.32 1.64 -8.51
N LEU A 65 5.57 2.11 -8.58
CA LEU A 65 6.76 1.24 -8.51
C LEU A 65 6.94 0.63 -7.10
N TYR A 66 6.40 1.29 -6.07
CA TYR A 66 6.63 0.94 -4.66
C TYR A 66 5.42 0.23 -4.03
N LYS A 67 4.60 -0.44 -4.85
CA LYS A 67 3.45 -1.23 -4.37
C LYS A 67 3.81 -2.34 -3.39
N PHE A 68 5.02 -2.89 -3.51
CA PHE A 68 5.51 -3.96 -2.66
C PHE A 68 5.83 -3.44 -1.25
N PHE A 69 6.40 -2.24 -1.14
CA PHE A 69 6.60 -1.52 0.12
C PHE A 69 5.26 -1.33 0.86
N GLY A 70 4.29 -0.72 0.17
CA GLY A 70 2.96 -0.48 0.74
C GLY A 70 2.28 -1.75 1.26
N LYS A 71 2.25 -2.81 0.44
CA LYS A 71 1.69 -4.10 0.85
C LYS A 71 2.49 -4.76 1.98
N GLY A 72 3.82 -4.60 2.00
CA GLY A 72 4.69 -5.17 3.02
C GLY A 72 4.37 -4.65 4.42
N PHE A 73 4.28 -3.33 4.57
CA PHE A 73 3.94 -2.68 5.83
C PHE A 73 2.48 -2.94 6.26
N ALA A 74 1.54 -2.90 5.31
CA ALA A 74 0.13 -3.21 5.59
C ALA A 74 -0.07 -4.64 6.13
N ARG A 75 0.69 -5.63 5.65
CA ARG A 75 0.67 -6.99 6.21
C ARG A 75 1.18 -7.07 7.65
N LYS A 76 2.04 -6.13 8.05
CA LYS A 76 2.59 -6.00 9.42
C LYS A 76 1.76 -5.09 10.33
N GLY A 77 0.55 -4.71 9.92
CA GLY A 77 -0.34 -3.89 10.74
C GLY A 77 -0.12 -2.37 10.64
N VAL A 78 0.75 -1.91 9.75
CA VAL A 78 1.07 -0.47 9.57
C VAL A 78 0.36 0.07 8.35
N ILE A 79 -0.33 1.20 8.48
CA ILE A 79 -0.89 1.90 7.32
C ILE A 79 0.25 2.55 6.56
N CYS A 80 0.45 2.19 5.31
CA CYS A 80 1.52 2.76 4.47
C CYS A 80 0.92 3.62 3.37
N VAL A 81 1.38 4.86 3.29
CA VAL A 81 1.01 5.84 2.28
C VAL A 81 2.18 6.01 1.32
N VAL A 82 1.96 5.81 0.02
CA VAL A 82 2.96 6.04 -1.02
C VAL A 82 2.46 7.16 -1.92
N LEU A 83 3.13 8.31 -1.89
CA LEU A 83 2.69 9.52 -2.60
C LEU A 83 3.57 9.84 -3.80
N ASN A 84 2.96 10.32 -4.88
CA ASN A 84 3.67 11.10 -5.90
C ASN A 84 3.94 12.48 -5.34
N TYR A 85 5.05 13.09 -5.73
CA TYR A 85 5.39 14.48 -5.43
C TYR A 85 5.79 15.19 -6.73
N ARG A 86 5.86 16.53 -6.71
CA ARG A 86 6.30 17.30 -7.89
C ARG A 86 7.72 16.90 -8.26
N LEU A 87 7.91 16.55 -9.52
CA LEU A 87 9.25 16.40 -10.07
C LEU A 87 9.77 17.79 -10.45
N ASN A 88 11.08 17.97 -10.31
CA ASN A 88 11.75 19.13 -10.85
C ASN A 88 11.54 19.13 -12.37
N PRO A 89 11.00 20.22 -12.94
CA PRO A 89 10.85 20.32 -14.39
C PRO A 89 12.19 20.16 -15.13
N THR A 90 13.33 20.45 -14.49
CA THR A 90 14.70 20.47 -15.01
C THR A 90 14.79 20.71 -16.54
N GLN A 91 14.79 22.00 -16.88
CA GLN A 91 15.08 22.67 -18.18
C GLN A 91 14.38 22.13 -19.42
#